data_AF-A0A225CNR7-F1
#
_entry.id   AF-A0A225CNR7-F1
#
_cell.length_a   1.000
_cell.length_b   1.000
_cell.length_c   1.000
_cell.angle_alpha   90.00
_cell.angle_beta   90.00
_cell.angle_gamma   90.00
#
_symmetry.space_group_name_H-M   'P 1'
#
loop_
_entity.id
_entity.type
_entity.pdbx_description
1 polymer ?
#
loop_
_entity_poly.entity_id
_entity_poly.type
_entity_poly.pdbx_seq_one_letter_code
_entity_poly.pdbx_strand_id
1 'polypeptide(L)'
;MDAEMTVRKALMQADRGDHAAAVATLRQLVDADDADSVVRVRALVILGDMLSSQGDRPSARPLLIEAVDMAERLGEVDDLLDHELMRARELLD
;
A
#
# COMPACT_ATOMS: atom_id res chain seq x y z
N MET A 1 3.03 -17.34 -2.88
CA MET A 1 3.73 -16.33 -3.70
C MET A 1 4.47 -15.44 -2.73
N ASP A 2 5.68 -15.00 -3.09
CA ASP A 2 6.43 -14.05 -2.27
C ASP A 2 5.69 -12.69 -2.30
N ALA A 3 5.36 -12.13 -1.13
CA ALA A 3 4.60 -10.89 -1.00
C ALA A 3 5.30 -9.73 -1.75
N GLU A 4 6.63 -9.68 -1.69
CA GLU A 4 7.43 -8.66 -2.38
C GLU A 4 7.30 -8.78 -3.91
N MET A 5 7.23 -10.01 -4.42
CA MET A 5 7.02 -10.27 -5.84
C MET A 5 5.63 -9.82 -6.29
N THR A 6 4.62 -9.98 -5.44
CA THR A 6 3.25 -9.52 -5.70
C THR A 6 3.18 -7.99 -5.76
N VAL A 7 3.83 -7.28 -4.84
CA VAL A 7 3.95 -5.81 -4.90
C VAL A 7 4.65 -5.38 -6.19
N ARG A 8 5.78 -5.99 -6.53
CA ARG A 8 6.52 -5.67 -7.77
C ARG A 8 5.67 -5.91 -9.02
N LYS A 9 4.87 -6.97 -9.06
CA LYS A 9 3.94 -7.24 -10.15
C LYS A 9 2.91 -6.13 -10.29
N ALA A 10 2.32 -5.68 -9.18
CA ALA A 10 1.34 -4.59 -9.21
C ALA A 10 1.94 -3.30 -9.76
N LEU A 11 3.16 -2.95 -9.35
CA LEU A 11 3.88 -1.79 -9.87
C LEU A 11 4.10 -1.91 -11.39
N MET A 12 4.54 -3.08 -11.88
CA MET A 12 4.70 -3.31 -13.32
C MET A 12 3.38 -3.23 -14.11
N GLN A 13 2.25 -3.57 -13.50
CA GLN A 13 0.93 -3.42 -14.12
C GLN A 13 0.57 -1.93 -14.23
N ALA A 14 0.78 -1.16 -13.16
CA ALA A 14 0.54 0.28 -13.15
C ALA A 14 1.44 1.03 -14.16
N ASP A 15 2.73 0.69 -14.23
CA ASP A 15 3.68 1.27 -15.21
C ASP A 15 3.25 1.03 -16.66
N ARG A 16 2.53 -0.05 -16.93
CA ARG A 16 1.96 -0.36 -18.26
C ARG A 16 0.60 0.29 -18.52
N GLY A 17 0.11 1.08 -17.58
CA GLY A 17 -1.21 1.71 -17.62
C GLY A 17 -2.35 0.80 -17.13
N ASP A 18 -2.07 -0.43 -16.73
CA ASP A 18 -3.08 -1.39 -16.23
C ASP A 18 -3.34 -1.20 -14.72
N HIS A 19 -3.88 -0.02 -14.39
CA HIS A 19 -4.16 0.41 -13.02
C HIS A 19 -5.19 -0.50 -12.33
N ALA A 20 -6.18 -0.99 -13.08
CA ALA A 20 -7.20 -1.89 -12.55
C ALA A 20 -6.60 -3.23 -12.10
N ALA A 21 -5.70 -3.82 -12.91
CA ALA A 21 -5.03 -5.06 -12.53
C ALA A 21 -4.04 -4.87 -11.37
N ALA A 22 -3.37 -3.70 -11.29
CA ALA A 22 -2.51 -3.34 -10.16
C ALA A 22 -3.30 -3.28 -8.84
N VAL A 23 -4.42 -2.55 -8.84
CA VAL A 23 -5.34 -2.45 -7.69
C VAL A 23 -5.86 -3.82 -7.26
N ALA A 24 -6.30 -4.65 -8.22
CA ALA A 24 -6.79 -5.99 -7.92
C ALA A 24 -5.69 -6.88 -7.30
N THR A 25 -4.47 -6.79 -7.81
CA THR A 25 -3.32 -7.57 -7.30
C THR A 25 -2.94 -7.15 -5.87
N LEU A 26 -2.94 -5.85 -5.58
CA LEU A 26 -2.65 -5.34 -4.24
C LEU A 26 -3.75 -5.67 -3.23
N ARG A 27 -5.02 -5.56 -3.62
CA ARG A 27 -6.14 -5.97 -2.76
C ARG A 27 -6.04 -7.43 -2.37
N GLN A 28 -5.78 -8.31 -3.34
CA GLN A 28 -5.57 -9.73 -3.08
C GLN A 28 -4.41 -10.00 -2.11
N LEU A 29 -3.35 -9.20 -2.15
CA LEU A 29 -2.23 -9.32 -1.23
C LEU A 29 -2.62 -8.91 0.19
N VAL A 30 -3.23 -7.73 0.32
CA VAL A 30 -3.65 -7.16 1.62
C VAL A 30 -4.73 -8.02 2.29
N ASP A 31 -5.64 -8.60 1.51
CA ASP A 31 -6.72 -9.47 2.00
C ASP A 31 -6.22 -10.89 2.37
N ALA A 32 -5.08 -11.32 1.83
CA ALA A 32 -4.54 -12.67 2.05
C ALA A 32 -3.46 -12.73 3.14
N ASP A 33 -2.82 -11.60 3.43
CA ASP A 33 -1.75 -11.48 4.43
C ASP A 33 -2.25 -10.66 5.61
N ASP A 34 -2.62 -11.34 6.71
CA ASP A 34 -3.03 -10.69 7.96
C ASP A 34 -1.83 -10.36 8.88
N ALA A 35 -0.61 -10.75 8.49
CA ALA A 35 0.56 -10.48 9.31
C ALA A 35 1.04 -9.04 9.12
N ASP A 36 1.24 -8.32 10.23
CA ASP A 36 1.91 -7.04 10.23
C ASP A 36 3.34 -7.25 9.66
N SER A 37 3.60 -6.67 8.48
CA SER A 37 4.88 -6.80 7.78
C SER A 37 5.18 -5.53 6.99
N VAL A 38 6.48 -5.26 6.77
CA VAL A 38 6.93 -4.11 5.95
C VAL A 38 6.30 -4.15 4.56
N VAL A 39 6.20 -5.35 3.97
CA VAL A 39 5.60 -5.53 2.64
C VAL A 39 4.11 -5.20 2.65
N ARG A 40 3.38 -5.56 3.72
CA ARG A 40 1.96 -5.22 3.89
C ARG A 40 1.75 -3.72 4.03
N VAL A 41 2.55 -3.03 4.85
CA VAL A 41 2.50 -1.56 4.97
C VAL A 41 2.70 -0.91 3.60
N ARG A 42 3.74 -1.32 2.88
CA ARG A 42 4.04 -0.79 1.54
C ARG A 42 2.91 -1.07 0.54
N ALA A 43 2.32 -2.26 0.57
CA ALA A 43 1.18 -2.61 -0.28
C ALA A 43 -0.06 -1.73 0.02
N LEU A 44 -0.35 -1.49 1.30
CA LEU A 44 -1.44 -0.61 1.75
C LEU A 44 -1.24 0.83 1.26
N VAL A 45 -0.03 1.38 1.39
CA VAL A 45 0.29 2.74 0.93
C VAL A 45 0.16 2.86 -0.59
N ILE A 46 0.75 1.92 -1.34
CA ILE A 46 0.68 1.92 -2.81
C ILE A 46 -0.77 1.82 -3.27
N LEU A 47 -1.57 0.95 -2.66
CA LEU A 47 -2.99 0.81 -2.99
C LEU A 47 -3.78 2.08 -2.67
N GLY A 48 -3.53 2.69 -1.51
CA GLY A 48 -4.12 3.97 -1.12
C GLY A 48 -3.81 5.08 -2.13
N ASP A 49 -2.54 5.23 -2.53
CA ASP A 49 -2.10 6.21 -3.53
C ASP A 49 -2.76 5.99 -4.91
N MET A 50 -2.83 4.73 -5.35
CA MET A 50 -3.51 4.37 -6.61
C MET A 50 -5.00 4.69 -6.60
N LEU A 51 -5.69 4.51 -5.46
CA LEU A 51 -7.11 4.86 -5.33
C LEU A 51 -7.29 6.39 -5.26
N SER A 52 -6.42 7.08 -4.52
CA SER A 52 -6.46 8.54 -4.39
C SER A 52 -6.22 9.23 -5.73
N SER A 53 -5.25 8.77 -6.53
CA SER A 53 -4.97 9.28 -7.88
C SER A 53 -6.10 9.04 -8.89
N GLN A 54 -6.92 8.00 -8.67
CA GLN A 54 -8.15 7.75 -9.43
C GLN A 54 -9.36 8.57 -8.93
N GLY A 55 -9.18 9.39 -7.88
CA GLY A 55 -10.22 10.20 -7.26
C GLY A 55 -11.03 9.46 -6.19
N ASP A 56 -10.73 8.19 -5.91
CA ASP A 56 -11.38 7.39 -4.87
C ASP A 56 -10.69 7.56 -3.50
N ARG A 57 -10.69 8.81 -3.03
CA ARG A 57 -10.22 9.15 -1.67
C ARG A 57 -10.96 8.41 -0.56
N PRO A 58 -12.30 8.20 -0.62
CA PRO A 58 -13.02 7.46 0.41
C PRO A 58 -12.51 6.04 0.61
N SER A 59 -12.16 5.32 -0.47
CA SER A 59 -11.57 3.98 -0.37
C SER A 59 -10.09 4.01 -0.02
N ALA A 60 -9.34 5.04 -0.40
CA ALA A 60 -7.91 5.19 -0.07
C ALA A 60 -7.68 5.41 1.42
N ARG A 61 -8.47 6.30 2.03
CA ARG A 61 -8.28 6.77 3.42
C ARG A 61 -8.13 5.65 4.46
N PRO A 62 -9.02 4.63 4.55
CA PRO A 62 -8.88 3.58 5.55
C PRO A 62 -7.59 2.76 5.40
N LEU A 63 -7.15 2.53 4.15
CA LEU A 63 -5.92 1.78 3.87
C LEU A 63 -4.67 2.53 4.34
N LEU A 64 -4.64 3.85 4.12
CA LEU A 64 -3.54 4.70 4.54
C LEU A 64 -3.45 4.83 6.06
N ILE A 65 -4.59 4.88 6.75
CA ILE A 65 -4.64 4.85 8.23
C ILE A 65 -4.09 3.52 8.74
N GLU A 66 -4.55 2.40 8.18
CA GLU A 66 -4.06 1.07 8.57
C GLU A 66 -2.54 0.94 8.36
N ALA A 67 -2.00 1.49 7.27
CA ALA A 67 -0.57 1.49 7.00
C ALA A 67 0.24 2.22 8.09
N VAL A 68 -0.23 3.41 8.51
CA VAL A 68 0.42 4.20 9.57
C VAL A 68 0.32 3.47 10.90
N ASP A 69 -0.88 3.03 11.29
CA ASP A 69 -1.10 2.32 12.55
C ASP A 69 -0.27 1.03 12.64
N MET A 70 -0.09 0.34 11.52
CA MET A 70 0.74 -0.87 11.44
C MET A 70 2.22 -0.56 11.57
N ALA A 71 2.72 0.47 10.89
CA ALA A 71 4.12 0.85 11.00
C ALA A 71 4.49 1.22 12.44
N GLU A 72 3.61 1.93 13.14
CA GLU A 72 3.78 2.25 14.57
C GLU A 72 3.86 0.99 15.45
N ARG A 73 3.05 -0.04 15.16
CA ARG A 73 3.12 -1.33 15.87
C ARG A 73 4.40 -2.11 15.62
N LEU A 74 4.99 -1.98 14.43
CA LEU A 74 6.22 -2.67 14.06
C LEU A 74 7.47 -2.04 14.70
N GLY A 75 7.36 -0.84 15.28
CA GLY A 75 8.28 -0.30 16.29
C GLY A 75 9.63 0.25 15.80
N GLU A 76 10.29 -0.36 14.81
CA GLU A 76 11.59 0.09 14.27
C GLU A 76 11.79 -0.24 12.77
N VAL A 77 10.75 0.00 11.96
CA VAL A 77 10.85 -0.06 10.48
C VAL A 77 10.63 1.29 9.82
N ASP A 78 10.66 2.37 10.61
CA ASP A 78 10.52 3.75 10.14
C ASP A 78 11.50 4.05 8.99
N ASP A 79 12.79 3.73 9.13
CA ASP A 79 13.78 3.96 8.05
C ASP A 79 13.44 3.22 6.73
N LEU A 80 12.80 2.05 6.80
CA LEU A 80 12.42 1.26 5.61
C LEU A 80 11.09 1.70 4.99
N LEU A 81 10.27 2.42 5.76
CA LEU A 81 8.92 2.83 5.39
C LEU A 81 8.78 4.36 5.36
N ASP A 82 9.86 5.12 5.57
CA ASP A 82 9.82 6.58 5.67
C ASP A 82 9.16 7.22 4.46
N HIS A 83 9.50 6.74 3.27
CA HIS A 83 8.91 7.23 2.03
C HIS A 83 7.41 6.89 1.95
N GLU A 84 7.04 5.64 2.25
CA GLU A 84 5.66 5.16 2.29
C GLU A 84 4.81 5.92 3.33
N LEU A 85 5.35 6.15 4.53
CA LEU A 85 4.67 6.84 5.61
C LEU A 85 4.53 8.33 5.35
N MET A 86 5.56 8.96 4.78
CA MET A 86 5.47 10.35 4.31
C MET A 86 4.34 10.47 3.29
N ARG A 87 4.31 9.58 2.29
CA ARG A 87 3.27 9.58 1.26
C ARG A 87 1.87 9.35 1.84
N ALA A 88 1.75 8.41 2.78
CA ALA A 88 0.48 8.13 3.43
C ALA A 88 -0.05 9.35 4.20
N ARG A 89 0.82 10.02 4.95
CA ARG A 89 0.48 11.24 5.70
C ARG A 89 0.06 12.37 4.75
N GLU A 90 0.79 12.60 3.66
CA GLU A 90 0.43 13.60 2.64
C GLU A 90 -0.97 13.38 2.04
N LEU A 91 -1.37 12.12 1.84
CA LEU A 91 -2.66 11.77 1.26
C LEU A 91 -3.81 11.81 2.27
N LEU A 92 -3.51 11.85 3.58
CA LEU A 92 -4.47 11.91 4.67
C LEU A 92 -4.80 13.36 5.11
N ASP A 93 -3.94 14.32 4.78
CA ASP A 93 -4.14 15.77 4.99
C ASP A 93 -5.13 16.40 3.99
#